data_AF-A0AA52F0H3-F1
#
_entry.id   AF-A0AA52F0H3-F1
#
_cell.length_a   1.000
_cell.length_b   1.000
_cell.length_c   1.000
_cell.angle_alpha   90.00
_cell.angle_beta   90.00
_cell.angle_gamma   90.00
#
_symmetry.space_group_name_H-M   'P 1'
#
loop_
_entity.id
_entity.type
_entity.pdbx_description
1 polymer ?
#
loop_
_entity_poly.entity_id
_entity_poly.type
_entity_poly.pdbx_seq_one_letter_code
_entity_poly.pdbx_strand_id
1 'polypeptide(L)'
;MIITWNTDPSKGQFKPGSGKFSSYYQYDTVTRKFVRVRLELGRNPSSSGGDSGGTGAFFSEKRYVGFSNERLDTKSNKWNIVDGELYFDGTKLATEPAPGLRTYDTSRTDFSTGSRALHTGNLVTDTPHYPDGIRASHLSIIANDAILNQESLRGITTSKASPATLSDALKAKISAIVDKPFIEITDADLLTCLKTQVAQIKAELVTPSKESLDTSLDTVDKLITDIKIEITDKGLVPNEKFEAAFKDLAAKVEAAKTAVEDGKGIVDAIKEVSTAKAALNEAVTEIDAKHQESLREQMEASQEAIETAQTDSETWEGIDAEYESPEEATTLDEYEESIGNEEVIKSV
;
A
#
# COMPACT_ATOMS: atom_id res chain seq x y z
N MET A 1 0.86 6.00 0.53
CA MET A 1 0.21 6.74 1.59
C MET A 1 -1.17 6.12 1.68
N ILE A 2 -1.65 5.80 2.87
CA ILE A 2 -3.04 5.40 3.04
C ILE A 2 -3.87 6.69 3.04
N ILE A 3 -4.82 6.80 2.13
CA ILE A 3 -5.79 7.89 2.13
C ILE A 3 -7.18 7.34 2.40
N THR A 4 -7.96 8.14 3.11
CA THR A 4 -9.33 7.79 3.46
C THR A 4 -10.25 8.96 3.14
N TRP A 5 -11.52 8.65 2.91
CA TRP A 5 -12.53 9.70 2.79
C TRP A 5 -13.90 9.16 3.11
N ASN A 6 -14.76 10.09 3.51
CA ASN A 6 -16.15 9.84 3.75
C ASN A 6 -16.98 10.50 2.67
N THR A 7 -18.14 9.93 2.37
CA THR A 7 -19.05 10.52 1.40
C THR A 7 -20.39 10.85 2.02
N ASP A 8 -21.02 11.93 1.54
CA ASP A 8 -22.40 12.26 1.86
C ASP A 8 -23.33 11.03 1.74
N PRO A 9 -24.32 10.89 2.62
CA PRO A 9 -25.34 9.86 2.48
C PRO A 9 -26.05 9.99 1.13
N SER A 10 -26.28 8.86 0.45
CA SER A 10 -26.88 8.91 -0.88
C SER A 10 -28.30 9.50 -0.83
N LYS A 11 -28.58 10.45 -1.74
CA LYS A 11 -29.92 10.95 -2.10
C LYS A 11 -30.65 11.82 -1.05
N GLY A 12 -29.98 12.81 -0.46
CA GLY A 12 -30.64 13.95 0.22
C GLY A 12 -29.97 14.35 1.53
N GLN A 13 -30.46 15.43 2.15
CA GLN A 13 -29.98 15.84 3.47
C GLN A 13 -30.23 14.72 4.50
N PHE A 14 -29.19 14.40 5.27
CA PHE A 14 -29.33 13.56 6.45
C PHE A 14 -30.39 14.17 7.38
N LYS A 15 -31.24 13.31 7.94
CA LYS A 15 -32.16 13.68 9.02
C LYS A 15 -31.98 12.67 10.15
N PRO A 16 -32.02 13.10 11.42
CA PRO A 16 -32.04 12.17 12.56
C PRO A 16 -33.13 11.09 12.36
N GLY A 17 -32.76 9.82 12.54
CA GLY A 17 -33.63 8.67 12.28
C GLY A 17 -33.73 8.21 10.82
N SER A 18 -33.02 8.86 9.88
CA SER A 18 -32.94 8.38 8.50
C SER A 18 -32.02 7.15 8.38
N GLY A 19 -32.38 6.19 7.51
CA GLY A 19 -31.53 5.04 7.16
C GLY A 19 -30.41 5.37 6.17
N LYS A 20 -29.97 6.64 6.11
CA LYS A 20 -28.99 7.14 5.16
C LYS A 20 -27.70 7.42 5.91
N PHE A 21 -26.67 6.66 5.59
CA PHE A 21 -25.36 6.77 6.23
C PHE A 21 -24.27 7.10 5.22
N SER A 22 -23.23 7.75 5.71
CA SER A 22 -22.01 8.01 4.95
C SER A 22 -21.28 6.70 4.71
N SER A 23 -20.71 6.54 3.53
CA SER A 23 -19.81 5.42 3.26
C SER A 23 -18.38 5.87 3.53
N TYR A 24 -17.59 4.96 4.08
CA TYR A 24 -16.17 5.14 4.34
C TYR A 24 -15.37 4.46 3.24
N TYR A 25 -14.28 5.08 2.83
CA TYR A 25 -13.38 4.59 1.80
C TYR A 25 -11.96 4.64 2.33
N GLN A 26 -11.19 3.62 1.99
CA GLN A 26 -9.76 3.56 2.25
C GLN A 26 -9.05 3.08 0.98
N TYR A 27 -7.99 3.79 0.63
CA TYR A 27 -7.19 3.54 -0.55
C TYR A 27 -5.73 3.65 -0.19
N ASP A 28 -4.96 2.64 -0.57
CA ASP A 28 -3.51 2.65 -0.47
C ASP A 28 -2.95 3.12 -1.81
N THR A 29 -2.23 4.24 -1.82
CA THR A 29 -1.72 4.83 -3.07
C THR A 29 -0.56 4.05 -3.69
N VAL A 30 0.16 3.22 -2.92
CA VAL A 30 1.25 2.37 -3.45
C VAL A 30 0.68 1.10 -4.04
N THR A 31 -0.09 0.34 -3.26
CA THR A 31 -0.58 -0.96 -3.73
C THR A 31 -1.82 -0.85 -4.60
N ARG A 32 -2.54 0.28 -4.47
CA ARG A 32 -3.86 0.52 -5.08
C ARG A 32 -4.95 -0.40 -4.56
N LYS A 33 -4.70 -1.07 -3.43
CA LYS A 33 -5.73 -1.79 -2.68
C LYS A 33 -6.76 -0.79 -2.20
N PHE A 34 -8.02 -1.16 -2.35
CA PHE A 34 -9.14 -0.28 -2.12
C PHE A 34 -10.23 -1.01 -1.35
N VAL A 35 -10.75 -0.36 -0.31
CA VAL A 35 -11.94 -0.81 0.39
C VAL A 35 -12.96 0.30 0.46
N ARG A 36 -14.19 -0.02 0.08
CA ARG A 36 -15.36 0.80 0.42
C ARG A 36 -16.20 0.09 1.47
N VAL A 37 -16.36 0.69 2.63
CA VAL A 37 -17.36 0.29 3.63
C VAL A 37 -18.67 1.03 3.33
N ARG A 38 -19.59 0.33 2.66
CA ARG A 38 -20.88 0.86 2.24
C ARG A 38 -21.92 0.64 3.33
N LEU A 39 -22.49 1.74 3.83
CA LEU A 39 -23.49 1.74 4.90
C LEU A 39 -24.93 2.08 4.42
N GLU A 40 -25.11 2.30 3.13
CA GLU A 40 -26.40 2.69 2.54
C GLU A 40 -27.45 1.58 2.63
N LEU A 41 -28.53 1.82 3.39
CA LEU A 41 -29.73 0.97 3.44
C LEU A 41 -30.73 1.36 2.34
N GLY A 42 -31.69 0.49 2.06
CA GLY A 42 -32.79 0.74 1.10
C GLY A 42 -32.38 0.71 -0.37
N ARG A 43 -31.17 0.22 -0.71
CA ARG A 43 -30.78 0.03 -2.10
C ARG A 43 -31.57 -1.11 -2.73
N ASN A 44 -32.14 -0.84 -3.91
CA ASN A 44 -32.74 -1.89 -4.72
C ASN A 44 -31.63 -2.82 -5.24
N PRO A 45 -31.76 -4.15 -5.03
CA PRO A 45 -30.85 -5.11 -5.62
C PRO A 45 -30.80 -4.93 -7.13
N SER A 46 -29.61 -5.07 -7.71
CA SER A 46 -29.43 -5.04 -9.16
C SER A 46 -30.16 -6.24 -9.78
N SER A 47 -31.09 -5.98 -10.71
CA SER A 47 -31.78 -7.03 -11.50
C SER A 47 -30.84 -7.83 -12.42
N SER A 48 -29.64 -7.32 -12.69
CA SER A 48 -28.63 -7.95 -13.57
C SER A 48 -27.56 -8.76 -12.82
N GLY A 49 -27.82 -9.15 -11.56
CA GLY A 49 -27.04 -10.19 -10.86
C GLY A 49 -25.68 -9.75 -10.31
N GLY A 50 -25.62 -9.39 -9.02
CA GLY A 50 -24.36 -9.27 -8.28
C GLY A 50 -24.40 -8.33 -7.06
N ASP A 51 -25.12 -7.20 -7.16
CA ASP A 51 -25.32 -6.29 -6.02
C ASP A 51 -26.64 -6.61 -5.32
N SER A 52 -26.56 -7.26 -4.15
CA SER A 52 -27.71 -7.55 -3.27
C SER A 52 -28.31 -6.29 -2.64
N GLY A 53 -27.69 -5.12 -2.85
CA GLY A 53 -28.07 -3.86 -2.22
C GLY A 53 -27.71 -3.78 -0.72
N GLY A 54 -27.14 -4.84 -0.14
CA GLY A 54 -26.77 -4.88 1.28
C GLY A 54 -25.58 -4.00 1.65
N THR A 55 -25.37 -3.81 2.94
CA THR A 55 -24.16 -3.15 3.45
C THR A 55 -22.97 -4.11 3.46
N GLY A 56 -21.76 -3.59 3.51
CA GLY A 56 -20.55 -4.42 3.47
C GLY A 56 -19.27 -3.64 3.26
N ALA A 57 -18.14 -4.32 3.47
CA ALA A 57 -16.82 -3.86 3.04
C ALA A 57 -16.49 -4.48 1.68
N PHE A 58 -16.26 -3.65 0.68
CA PHE A 58 -16.03 -4.08 -0.70
C PHE A 58 -14.57 -3.86 -1.05
N PHE A 59 -13.81 -4.94 -1.01
CA PHE A 59 -12.39 -4.98 -1.33
C PHE A 59 -12.15 -5.10 -2.84
N SER A 60 -11.09 -4.45 -3.30
CA SER A 60 -10.54 -4.57 -4.64
C SER A 60 -9.02 -4.52 -4.56
N GLU A 61 -8.35 -5.55 -5.07
CA GLU A 61 -6.88 -5.65 -5.10
C GLU A 61 -6.23 -4.46 -5.81
N LYS A 62 -6.88 -3.98 -6.87
CA LYS A 62 -6.39 -2.86 -7.66
C LYS A 62 -7.52 -1.95 -8.08
N ARG A 63 -7.43 -0.68 -7.68
CA ARG A 63 -8.37 0.38 -8.05
C ARG A 63 -7.61 1.63 -8.48
N TYR A 64 -8.11 2.29 -9.51
CA TYR A 64 -7.69 3.63 -9.90
C TYR A 64 -8.75 4.58 -9.38
N VAL A 65 -8.33 5.59 -8.62
CA VAL A 65 -9.22 6.55 -7.96
C VAL A 65 -8.85 7.95 -8.43
N GLY A 66 -9.85 8.80 -8.60
CA GLY A 66 -9.65 10.22 -8.85
C GLY A 66 -10.85 11.02 -8.39
N PHE A 67 -10.63 12.31 -8.12
CA PHE A 67 -11.65 13.21 -7.60
C PHE A 67 -11.89 14.39 -8.55
N SER A 68 -13.15 14.81 -8.68
CA SER A 68 -13.51 15.98 -9.48
C SER A 68 -14.73 16.69 -8.91
N ASN A 69 -14.75 18.02 -8.98
CA ASN A 69 -15.92 18.84 -8.65
C ASN A 69 -16.99 18.78 -9.76
N GLU A 70 -16.59 18.44 -10.99
CA GLU A 70 -17.49 18.30 -12.12
C GLU A 70 -18.21 16.96 -12.11
N ARG A 71 -19.40 16.93 -12.74
CA ARG A 71 -20.11 15.68 -12.99
C ARG A 71 -19.70 15.13 -14.35
N LEU A 72 -18.68 14.29 -14.35
CA LEU A 72 -18.13 13.63 -15.53
C LEU A 72 -19.00 12.45 -15.99
N ASP A 73 -19.04 12.21 -17.30
CA ASP A 73 -19.79 11.09 -17.90
C ASP A 73 -19.03 9.76 -17.76
N THR A 74 -19.55 8.86 -16.93
CA THR A 74 -18.95 7.55 -16.63
C THR A 74 -19.00 6.54 -17.77
N LYS A 75 -19.71 6.85 -18.86
CA LYS A 75 -19.81 6.00 -20.06
C LYS A 75 -18.98 6.52 -21.24
N SER A 76 -18.33 7.66 -21.05
CA SER A 76 -17.47 8.26 -22.06
C SER A 76 -16.26 7.38 -22.34
N ASN A 77 -15.75 7.43 -23.57
CA ASN A 77 -14.45 6.84 -23.93
C ASN A 77 -13.27 7.81 -23.68
N LYS A 78 -13.56 8.99 -23.09
CA LYS A 78 -12.56 10.00 -22.71
C LYS A 78 -11.77 9.65 -21.44
N TRP A 79 -12.14 8.56 -20.76
CA TRP A 79 -11.41 8.06 -19.60
C TRP A 79 -10.14 7.36 -20.04
N ASN A 80 -9.06 7.61 -19.32
CA ASN A 80 -7.80 6.92 -19.47
C ASN A 80 -7.06 6.86 -18.14
N ILE A 81 -6.11 5.94 -18.07
CA ILE A 81 -5.18 5.83 -16.95
C ILE A 81 -3.78 6.07 -17.48
N VAL A 82 -3.04 6.98 -16.84
CA VAL A 82 -1.65 7.31 -17.18
C VAL A 82 -0.85 7.23 -15.89
N ASP A 83 0.19 6.40 -15.87
CA ASP A 83 1.08 6.21 -14.70
C ASP A 83 0.37 5.88 -13.38
N GLY A 84 -0.80 5.22 -13.47
CA GLY A 84 -1.59 4.89 -12.29
C GLY A 84 -2.67 5.89 -11.90
N GLU A 85 -2.76 6.98 -12.64
CA GLU A 85 -3.62 8.10 -12.31
C GLU A 85 -4.81 8.16 -13.25
N LEU A 86 -5.96 8.57 -12.73
CA LEU A 86 -7.19 8.65 -13.51
C LEU A 86 -7.28 10.00 -14.24
N TYR A 87 -7.55 9.95 -15.54
CA TYR A 87 -7.70 11.12 -16.41
C TYR A 87 -9.07 11.10 -17.10
N PHE A 88 -9.58 12.30 -17.38
CA PHE A 88 -10.75 12.51 -18.22
C PHE A 88 -10.47 13.59 -19.26
N ASP A 89 -10.62 13.26 -20.54
CA ASP A 89 -10.42 14.19 -21.66
C ASP A 89 -9.02 14.85 -21.64
N GLY A 90 -8.00 14.06 -21.27
CA GLY A 90 -6.62 14.52 -21.14
C GLY A 90 -6.31 15.31 -19.87
N THR A 91 -7.29 15.51 -18.98
CA THR A 91 -7.10 16.21 -17.70
C THR A 91 -6.95 15.21 -16.56
N LYS A 92 -5.86 15.33 -15.77
CA LYS A 92 -5.64 14.53 -14.56
C LYS A 92 -6.72 14.88 -13.53
N LEU A 93 -7.36 13.88 -12.93
CA LEU A 93 -8.24 14.11 -11.79
C LEU A 93 -7.40 14.40 -10.53
N ALA A 94 -8.00 15.03 -9.52
CA ALA A 94 -7.32 15.18 -8.24
C ALA A 94 -7.06 13.81 -7.60
N THR A 95 -5.91 13.64 -6.95
CA THR A 95 -5.51 12.40 -6.27
C THR A 95 -5.94 12.38 -4.81
N GLU A 96 -6.02 13.57 -4.20
CA GLU A 96 -6.45 13.74 -2.83
C GLU A 96 -7.96 14.01 -2.74
N PRO A 97 -8.66 13.40 -1.77
CA PRO A 97 -10.05 13.72 -1.49
C PRO A 97 -10.17 15.13 -0.91
N ALA A 98 -11.22 15.85 -1.28
CA ALA A 98 -11.57 17.11 -0.64
C ALA A 98 -13.10 17.26 -0.57
N PRO A 99 -13.66 17.88 0.48
CA PRO A 99 -15.10 18.09 0.62
C PRO A 99 -15.72 18.70 -0.64
N GLY A 100 -16.85 18.13 -1.08
CA GLY A 100 -17.56 18.56 -2.29
C GLY A 100 -17.00 18.01 -3.61
N LEU A 101 -15.89 17.26 -3.61
CA LEU A 101 -15.47 16.51 -4.79
C LEU A 101 -16.25 15.20 -4.92
N ARG A 102 -16.48 14.72 -6.15
CA ARG A 102 -16.99 13.38 -6.44
C ARG A 102 -15.84 12.41 -6.61
N THR A 103 -15.94 11.26 -5.97
CA THR A 103 -15.05 10.13 -6.22
C THR A 103 -15.42 9.44 -7.53
N TYR A 104 -14.41 9.18 -8.34
CA TYR A 104 -14.45 8.33 -9.52
C TYR A 104 -13.48 7.19 -9.33
N ASP A 105 -13.92 5.95 -9.55
CA ASP A 105 -13.06 4.81 -9.34
C ASP A 105 -13.36 3.63 -10.27
N THR A 106 -12.32 2.86 -10.59
CA THR A 106 -12.43 1.70 -11.48
C THR A 106 -11.34 0.68 -11.23
N SER A 107 -11.63 -0.57 -11.59
CA SER A 107 -10.61 -1.63 -11.70
C SER A 107 -10.24 -1.92 -13.16
N ARG A 108 -10.80 -1.18 -14.13
CA ARG A 108 -10.58 -1.40 -15.57
C ARG A 108 -9.59 -0.38 -16.13
N THR A 109 -8.73 -0.86 -17.03
CA THR A 109 -7.78 -0.03 -17.78
C THR A 109 -8.20 0.21 -19.24
N ASP A 110 -9.15 -0.59 -19.75
CA ASP A 110 -9.71 -0.44 -21.09
C ASP A 110 -11.10 0.23 -21.05
N PHE A 111 -11.20 1.40 -21.68
CA PHE A 111 -12.41 2.21 -21.81
C PHE A 111 -12.96 2.25 -23.24
N SER A 112 -12.43 1.41 -24.15
CA SER A 112 -12.78 1.38 -25.59
C SER A 112 -14.23 0.97 -25.87
N THR A 113 -14.84 0.22 -24.95
CA THR A 113 -16.25 -0.15 -25.01
C THR A 113 -16.99 0.67 -23.96
N GLY A 114 -17.98 1.48 -24.37
CA GLY A 114 -18.82 2.34 -23.51
C GLY A 114 -19.66 1.63 -22.43
N SER A 115 -19.19 0.47 -21.97
CA SER A 115 -19.52 -0.19 -20.73
C SER A 115 -19.35 0.76 -19.54
N ARG A 116 -20.16 0.58 -18.49
CA ARG A 116 -20.08 1.30 -17.21
C ARG A 116 -18.85 0.85 -16.42
N ALA A 117 -17.66 1.04 -16.98
CA ALA A 117 -16.40 0.64 -16.38
C ALA A 117 -16.05 1.48 -15.16
N LEU A 118 -16.65 2.67 -15.04
CA LEU A 118 -16.33 3.65 -14.02
C LEU A 118 -17.47 3.78 -13.00
N HIS A 119 -17.11 3.68 -11.73
CA HIS A 119 -18.00 3.96 -10.62
C HIS A 119 -17.91 5.46 -10.26
N THR A 120 -19.03 6.03 -9.82
CA THR A 120 -19.07 7.37 -9.24
C THR A 120 -19.68 7.27 -7.85
N GLY A 121 -18.91 7.70 -6.86
CA GLY A 121 -19.35 7.85 -5.48
C GLY A 121 -20.26 9.06 -5.27
N ASN A 122 -20.76 9.22 -4.05
CA ASN A 122 -21.34 10.49 -3.64
C ASN A 122 -20.23 11.55 -3.44
N LEU A 123 -20.61 12.77 -3.08
CA LEU A 123 -19.66 13.82 -2.76
C LEU A 123 -18.89 13.46 -1.49
N VAL A 124 -17.60 13.79 -1.46
CA VAL A 124 -16.76 13.73 -0.27
C VAL A 124 -17.29 14.72 0.76
N THR A 125 -17.27 14.34 2.03
CA THR A 125 -17.79 15.14 3.17
C THR A 125 -16.82 15.07 4.34
N ASP A 126 -16.72 16.18 5.08
CA ASP A 126 -16.00 16.31 6.35
C ASP A 126 -16.92 16.14 7.57
N THR A 127 -18.24 16.06 7.35
CA THR A 127 -19.24 15.81 8.39
C THR A 127 -19.96 14.48 8.15
N PRO A 128 -19.28 13.34 8.33
CA PRO A 128 -19.90 12.04 8.11
C PRO A 128 -21.04 11.78 9.08
N HIS A 129 -21.99 10.96 8.62
CA HIS A 129 -23.11 10.48 9.42
C HIS A 129 -23.10 8.96 9.45
N TYR A 130 -22.78 8.40 10.61
CA TYR A 130 -22.71 6.96 10.84
C TYR A 130 -23.87 6.45 11.71
N PRO A 131 -24.11 5.13 11.74
CA PRO A 131 -25.02 4.53 12.70
C PRO A 131 -24.58 4.79 14.15
N ASP A 132 -25.54 4.81 15.08
CA ASP A 132 -25.29 5.14 16.49
C ASP A 132 -24.14 4.34 17.10
N GLY A 133 -23.17 5.04 17.68
CA GLY A 133 -21.97 4.45 18.30
C GLY A 133 -20.92 3.93 17.32
N ILE A 134 -21.05 4.21 16.02
CA ILE A 134 -20.02 3.95 15.01
C ILE A 134 -19.29 5.27 14.67
N ARG A 135 -17.97 5.20 14.47
CA ARG A 135 -17.07 6.28 14.06
C ARG A 135 -16.12 5.79 12.97
N ALA A 136 -15.32 6.68 12.37
CA ALA A 136 -14.45 6.35 11.25
C ALA A 136 -13.41 5.25 11.58
N SER A 137 -12.67 5.36 12.69
CA SER A 137 -11.73 4.31 13.15
C SER A 137 -12.33 2.90 13.23
N HIS A 138 -13.60 2.76 13.61
CA HIS A 138 -14.27 1.45 13.59
C HIS A 138 -14.40 0.88 12.16
N LEU A 139 -14.61 1.76 11.18
CA LEU A 139 -14.70 1.40 9.76
C LEU A 139 -13.31 1.14 9.18
N SER A 140 -12.27 1.85 9.65
CA SER A 140 -10.87 1.56 9.34
C SER A 140 -10.47 0.15 9.79
N ILE A 141 -10.88 -0.29 10.98
CA ILE A 141 -10.65 -1.68 11.45
C ILE A 141 -11.26 -2.70 10.49
N ILE A 142 -12.50 -2.47 10.05
CA ILE A 142 -13.19 -3.36 9.11
C ILE A 142 -12.51 -3.31 7.73
N ALA A 143 -12.03 -2.13 7.30
CA ALA A 143 -11.34 -1.98 6.03
C ALA A 143 -9.99 -2.70 6.02
N ASN A 144 -9.20 -2.55 7.08
CA ASN A 144 -7.94 -3.26 7.26
C ASN A 144 -8.15 -4.77 7.34
N ASP A 145 -9.19 -5.25 8.03
CA ASP A 145 -9.57 -6.68 8.06
C ASP A 145 -9.88 -7.20 6.64
N ALA A 146 -10.58 -6.41 5.82
CA ALA A 146 -10.85 -6.79 4.43
C ALA A 146 -9.57 -6.81 3.55
N ILE A 147 -8.61 -5.91 3.82
CA ILE A 147 -7.31 -5.85 3.13
C ILE A 147 -6.46 -7.07 3.49
N LEU A 148 -6.31 -7.37 4.79
CA LEU A 148 -5.53 -8.50 5.29
C LEU A 148 -6.07 -9.85 4.79
N ASN A 149 -7.40 -10.00 4.79
CA ASN A 149 -8.03 -11.22 4.27
C ASN A 149 -8.14 -11.24 2.73
N GLN A 150 -7.80 -10.14 2.05
CA GLN A 150 -7.97 -9.94 0.61
C GLN A 150 -9.40 -10.29 0.11
N GLU A 151 -10.40 -10.04 0.95
CA GLU A 151 -11.78 -10.46 0.71
C GLU A 151 -12.78 -9.34 1.01
N SER A 152 -13.82 -9.25 0.19
CA SER A 152 -14.97 -8.39 0.50
C SER A 152 -15.83 -9.00 1.61
N LEU A 153 -16.02 -8.28 2.71
CA LEU A 153 -17.04 -8.60 3.70
C LEU A 153 -18.44 -8.21 3.20
N ARG A 154 -19.05 -9.10 2.41
CA ARG A 154 -20.37 -8.86 1.81
C ARG A 154 -21.50 -9.12 2.80
N GLY A 155 -22.49 -8.24 2.80
CA GLY A 155 -23.76 -8.51 3.47
C GLY A 155 -23.70 -8.39 5.00
N ILE A 156 -22.96 -7.41 5.54
CA ILE A 156 -23.02 -7.04 6.96
C ILE A 156 -24.49 -6.94 7.41
N THR A 157 -25.31 -6.29 6.58
CA THR A 157 -26.78 -6.39 6.66
C THR A 157 -27.42 -6.43 5.28
N THR A 158 -28.67 -6.89 5.22
CA THR A 158 -29.50 -6.78 4.02
C THR A 158 -29.92 -5.33 3.76
N SER A 159 -30.32 -5.00 2.53
CA SER A 159 -30.79 -3.64 2.19
C SER A 159 -32.05 -3.20 2.95
N LYS A 160 -32.79 -4.14 3.56
CA LYS A 160 -34.03 -3.86 4.31
C LYS A 160 -33.80 -3.77 5.83
N ALA A 161 -32.56 -3.87 6.29
CA ALA A 161 -32.24 -3.78 7.71
C ALA A 161 -32.61 -2.40 8.28
N SER A 162 -32.84 -2.35 9.59
CA SER A 162 -33.02 -1.09 10.30
C SER A 162 -31.68 -0.43 10.62
N PRO A 163 -31.65 0.89 10.86
CA PRO A 163 -30.48 1.57 11.43
C PRO A 163 -29.86 0.88 12.65
N ALA A 164 -30.69 0.45 13.60
CA ALA A 164 -30.22 -0.26 14.80
C ALA A 164 -29.57 -1.60 14.44
N THR A 165 -30.20 -2.38 13.57
CA THR A 165 -29.64 -3.66 13.08
C THR A 165 -28.29 -3.47 12.39
N LEU A 166 -28.11 -2.37 11.63
CA LEU A 166 -26.82 -2.05 11.01
C LEU A 166 -25.77 -1.68 12.07
N SER A 167 -26.12 -0.82 13.03
CA SER A 167 -25.24 -0.48 14.17
C SER A 167 -24.78 -1.75 14.89
N ASP A 168 -25.72 -2.63 15.26
CA ASP A 168 -25.41 -3.83 16.04
C ASP A 168 -24.52 -4.81 15.26
N ALA A 169 -24.78 -4.97 13.96
CA ALA A 169 -23.95 -5.81 13.09
C ALA A 169 -22.51 -5.27 12.94
N LEU A 170 -22.35 -3.95 12.82
CA LEU A 170 -21.02 -3.31 12.79
C LEU A 170 -20.30 -3.50 14.12
N LYS A 171 -20.97 -3.22 15.25
CA LYS A 171 -20.43 -3.42 16.61
C LYS A 171 -19.99 -4.86 16.85
N ALA A 172 -20.79 -5.83 16.41
CA ALA A 172 -20.46 -7.25 16.50
C ALA A 172 -19.20 -7.59 15.67
N LYS A 173 -19.07 -7.05 14.45
CA LYS A 173 -17.88 -7.27 13.62
C LYS A 173 -16.63 -6.64 14.22
N ILE A 174 -16.73 -5.42 14.76
CA ILE A 174 -15.62 -4.75 15.47
C ILE A 174 -15.22 -5.57 16.70
N SER A 175 -16.20 -6.03 17.49
CA SER A 175 -15.96 -6.89 18.66
C SER A 175 -15.20 -8.16 18.30
N ALA A 176 -15.55 -8.77 17.16
CA ALA A 176 -14.89 -9.98 16.68
C ALA A 176 -13.46 -9.73 16.19
N ILE A 177 -13.19 -8.59 15.55
CA ILE A 177 -11.83 -8.24 15.07
C ILE A 177 -10.93 -7.83 16.25
N VAL A 178 -11.46 -7.02 17.18
CA VAL A 178 -10.73 -6.53 18.37
C VAL A 178 -10.64 -7.60 19.47
N ASP A 179 -11.41 -8.68 19.34
CA ASP A 179 -11.56 -9.77 20.32
C ASP A 179 -11.99 -9.28 21.72
N LYS A 180 -12.96 -8.35 21.74
CA LYS A 180 -13.52 -7.76 22.98
C LYS A 180 -14.99 -7.38 22.81
N PRO A 181 -15.83 -7.45 23.85
CA PRO A 181 -17.19 -6.91 23.79
C PRO A 181 -17.18 -5.42 23.44
N PHE A 182 -18.02 -4.99 22.49
CA PHE A 182 -18.01 -3.60 21.99
C PHE A 182 -18.04 -2.52 23.08
N ILE A 183 -18.80 -2.75 24.15
CA ILE A 183 -18.95 -1.79 25.26
C ILE A 183 -17.70 -1.66 26.13
N GLU A 184 -16.77 -2.59 26.01
CA GLU A 184 -15.49 -2.63 26.74
C GLU A 184 -14.32 -2.13 25.88
N ILE A 185 -14.54 -1.89 24.59
CA ILE A 185 -13.50 -1.42 23.66
C ILE A 185 -13.18 0.05 23.95
N THR A 186 -11.93 0.32 24.26
CA THR A 186 -11.38 1.67 24.47
C THR A 186 -10.67 2.19 23.22
N ASP A 187 -10.37 3.49 23.18
CA ASP A 187 -9.55 4.08 22.10
C ASP A 187 -8.16 3.44 22.02
N ALA A 188 -7.58 3.06 23.17
CA ALA A 188 -6.30 2.36 23.23
C ALA A 188 -6.38 0.97 22.59
N ASP A 189 -7.52 0.26 22.74
CA ASP A 189 -7.73 -1.03 22.09
C ASP A 189 -7.85 -0.88 20.57
N LEU A 190 -8.59 0.13 20.11
CA LEU A 190 -8.71 0.42 18.69
C LEU A 190 -7.35 0.80 18.08
N LEU A 191 -6.61 1.70 18.71
CA LEU A 191 -5.29 2.12 18.26
C LEU A 191 -4.34 0.92 18.18
N THR A 192 -4.34 0.06 19.21
CA THR A 192 -3.52 -1.16 19.22
C THR A 192 -3.89 -2.09 18.08
N CYS A 193 -5.19 -2.31 17.85
CA CYS A 193 -5.69 -3.14 16.76
C CYS A 193 -5.28 -2.57 15.39
N LEU A 194 -5.51 -1.28 15.17
CA LEU A 194 -5.20 -0.57 13.93
C LEU A 194 -3.69 -0.61 13.62
N LYS A 195 -2.83 -0.28 14.59
CA LYS A 195 -1.37 -0.38 14.43
C LYS A 195 -0.93 -1.80 14.11
N THR A 196 -1.51 -2.79 14.78
CA THR A 196 -1.21 -4.21 14.52
C THR A 196 -1.58 -4.60 13.09
N GLN A 197 -2.77 -4.20 12.63
CA GLN A 197 -3.21 -4.48 11.26
C GLN A 197 -2.35 -3.76 10.22
N VAL A 198 -2.00 -2.49 10.44
CA VAL A 198 -1.13 -1.71 9.55
C VAL A 198 0.27 -2.34 9.47
N ALA A 199 0.85 -2.74 10.59
CA ALA A 199 2.14 -3.44 10.62
C ALA A 199 2.08 -4.80 9.89
N GLN A 200 0.97 -5.54 10.02
CA GLN A 200 0.77 -6.78 9.25
C GLN A 200 0.66 -6.52 7.75
N ILE A 201 -0.12 -5.51 7.33
CA ILE A 201 -0.24 -5.11 5.92
C ILE A 201 1.15 -4.73 5.38
N LYS A 202 1.89 -3.87 6.10
CA LYS A 202 3.25 -3.47 5.74
C LYS A 202 4.17 -4.68 5.58
N ALA A 203 4.17 -5.59 6.55
CA ALA A 203 4.99 -6.80 6.53
C ALA A 203 4.72 -7.66 5.29
N GLU A 204 3.44 -7.85 4.90
CA GLU A 204 3.07 -8.57 3.68
C GLU A 204 3.59 -7.88 2.40
N LEU A 205 3.71 -6.55 2.41
CA LEU A 205 4.19 -5.78 1.26
C LEU A 205 5.72 -5.76 1.14
N VAL A 206 6.45 -5.70 2.26
CA VAL A 206 7.92 -5.68 2.23
C VAL A 206 8.55 -7.07 2.12
N THR A 207 7.84 -8.13 2.50
CA THR A 207 8.38 -9.52 2.48
C THR A 207 8.93 -9.93 1.11
N PRO A 208 8.24 -9.71 -0.03
CA PRO A 208 8.79 -10.07 -1.34
C PRO A 208 10.08 -9.31 -1.68
N SER A 209 10.13 -8.01 -1.37
CA SER A 209 11.34 -7.20 -1.57
C SER A 209 12.49 -7.68 -0.69
N LYS A 210 12.20 -8.09 0.57
CA LYS A 210 13.19 -8.70 1.46
C LYS A 210 13.78 -9.99 0.90
N GLU A 211 12.93 -10.94 0.50
CA GLU A 211 13.38 -12.22 -0.06
C GLU A 211 14.21 -12.03 -1.34
N SER A 212 13.82 -11.06 -2.17
CA SER A 212 14.55 -10.71 -3.39
C SER A 212 15.90 -10.02 -3.10
N LEU A 213 15.95 -9.14 -2.10
CA LEU A 213 17.18 -8.51 -1.60
C LEU A 213 18.16 -9.55 -1.06
N ASP A 214 17.69 -10.46 -0.20
CA ASP A 214 18.51 -11.55 0.36
C ASP A 214 19.12 -12.40 -0.76
N THR A 215 18.30 -12.81 -1.74
CA THR A 215 18.74 -13.59 -2.91
C THR A 215 19.77 -12.83 -3.76
N SER A 216 19.54 -11.54 -3.98
CA SER A 216 20.42 -10.68 -4.76
C SER A 216 21.77 -10.49 -4.06
N LEU A 217 21.77 -10.23 -2.75
CA LEU A 217 22.98 -10.09 -1.94
C LEU A 217 23.76 -11.40 -1.83
N ASP A 218 23.09 -12.55 -1.73
CA ASP A 218 23.73 -13.87 -1.79
C ASP A 218 24.42 -14.12 -3.14
N THR A 219 23.86 -13.60 -4.23
CA THR A 219 24.50 -13.67 -5.55
C THR A 219 25.80 -12.84 -5.59
N VAL A 220 25.80 -11.66 -4.98
CA VAL A 220 27.02 -10.84 -4.86
C VAL A 220 28.04 -11.47 -3.89
N ASP A 221 27.57 -12.10 -2.82
CA ASP A 221 28.44 -12.82 -1.88
C ASP A 221 29.07 -14.08 -2.50
N LYS A 222 28.34 -14.75 -3.40
CA LYS A 222 28.91 -15.80 -4.24
C LYS A 222 30.02 -15.29 -5.14
N LEU A 223 29.87 -14.11 -5.77
CA LEU A 223 30.97 -13.47 -6.49
C LEU A 223 32.18 -13.26 -5.59
N ILE A 224 31.99 -12.77 -4.35
CA ILE A 224 33.08 -12.60 -3.39
C ILE A 224 33.80 -13.93 -3.12
N THR A 225 33.04 -15.02 -2.99
CA THR A 225 33.57 -16.37 -2.80
C THR A 225 34.33 -16.87 -4.03
N ASP A 226 33.79 -16.66 -5.23
CA ASP A 226 34.42 -17.07 -6.48
C ASP A 226 35.74 -16.32 -6.73
N ILE A 227 35.82 -15.03 -6.38
CA ILE A 227 37.07 -14.25 -6.42
C ILE A 227 38.10 -14.81 -5.43
N LYS A 228 37.70 -15.21 -4.22
CA LYS A 228 38.63 -15.86 -3.26
C LYS A 228 39.23 -17.12 -3.86
N ILE A 229 38.43 -17.93 -4.55
CA ILE A 229 38.90 -19.14 -5.25
C ILE A 229 39.88 -18.79 -6.37
N GLU A 230 39.64 -17.73 -7.13
CA GLU A 230 40.62 -17.25 -8.13
C GLU A 230 41.98 -16.96 -7.48
N ILE A 231 41.98 -16.28 -6.33
CA ILE A 231 43.19 -15.91 -5.58
C ILE A 231 43.89 -17.15 -5.02
N THR A 232 43.17 -18.03 -4.30
CA THR A 232 43.79 -19.12 -3.55
C THR A 232 44.12 -20.34 -4.41
N ASP A 233 43.23 -20.70 -5.34
CA ASP A 233 43.26 -22.01 -5.99
C ASP A 233 43.70 -21.93 -7.45
N LYS A 234 43.41 -20.81 -8.12
CA LYS A 234 43.74 -20.61 -9.54
C LYS A 234 44.98 -19.74 -9.78
N GLY A 235 45.57 -19.22 -8.70
CA GLY A 235 46.85 -18.53 -8.71
C GLY A 235 46.78 -17.08 -9.18
N LEU A 236 45.62 -16.43 -9.05
CA LEU A 236 45.52 -14.99 -9.21
C LEU A 236 46.35 -14.30 -8.12
N VAL A 237 47.31 -13.47 -8.53
CA VAL A 237 48.09 -12.62 -7.61
C VAL A 237 47.49 -11.22 -7.67
N PRO A 238 46.70 -10.80 -6.67
CA PRO A 238 46.08 -9.47 -6.67
C PRO A 238 47.14 -8.38 -6.48
N ASN A 239 46.95 -7.25 -7.14
CA ASN A 239 47.69 -6.02 -6.84
C ASN A 239 46.99 -5.26 -5.69
N GLU A 240 47.66 -4.25 -5.12
CA GLU A 240 47.13 -3.49 -3.98
C GLU A 240 45.76 -2.86 -4.25
N LYS A 241 45.53 -2.36 -5.48
CA LYS A 241 44.27 -1.74 -5.88
C LYS A 241 43.13 -2.76 -5.89
N PHE A 242 43.35 -3.95 -6.45
CA PHE A 242 42.36 -5.01 -6.48
C PHE A 242 42.06 -5.54 -5.08
N GLU A 243 43.09 -5.78 -4.26
CA GLU A 243 42.90 -6.26 -2.89
C GLU A 243 42.08 -5.27 -2.06
N ALA A 244 42.36 -3.97 -2.19
CA ALA A 244 41.59 -2.93 -1.53
C ALA A 244 40.12 -2.89 -1.99
N ALA A 245 39.87 -2.88 -3.31
CA ALA A 245 38.52 -2.85 -3.85
C ALA A 245 37.72 -4.13 -3.53
N PHE A 246 38.39 -5.29 -3.50
CA PHE A 246 37.78 -6.56 -3.16
C PHE A 246 37.35 -6.60 -1.69
N LYS A 247 38.23 -6.15 -0.79
CA LYS A 247 37.92 -6.05 0.64
C LYS A 247 36.81 -5.04 0.92
N ASP A 248 36.79 -3.92 0.19
CA ASP A 248 35.73 -2.92 0.29
C ASP A 248 34.38 -3.50 -0.14
N LEU A 249 34.31 -4.16 -1.31
CA LEU A 249 33.08 -4.83 -1.77
C LEU A 249 32.58 -5.85 -0.73
N ALA A 250 33.45 -6.70 -0.19
CA ALA A 250 33.08 -7.66 0.84
C ALA A 250 32.51 -6.99 2.09
N ALA A 251 33.11 -5.90 2.55
CA ALA A 251 32.59 -5.13 3.68
C ALA A 251 31.24 -4.47 3.37
N LYS A 252 31.04 -3.94 2.16
CA LYS A 252 29.78 -3.31 1.75
C LYS A 252 28.63 -4.31 1.60
N VAL A 253 28.91 -5.51 1.10
CA VAL A 253 27.88 -6.58 1.01
C VAL A 253 27.43 -7.00 2.40
N GLU A 254 28.34 -7.19 3.34
CA GLU A 254 27.97 -7.51 4.73
C GLU A 254 27.17 -6.37 5.40
N ALA A 255 27.58 -5.11 5.19
CA ALA A 255 26.82 -3.96 5.67
C ALA A 255 25.41 -3.89 5.07
N ALA A 256 25.25 -4.22 3.78
CA ALA A 256 23.95 -4.29 3.13
C ALA A 256 23.08 -5.43 3.68
N LYS A 257 23.65 -6.61 3.94
CA LYS A 257 22.92 -7.71 4.60
C LYS A 257 22.42 -7.29 5.98
N THR A 258 23.25 -6.63 6.79
CA THR A 258 22.84 -6.07 8.08
C THR A 258 21.73 -5.02 7.93
N ALA A 259 21.82 -4.12 6.93
CA ALA A 259 20.78 -3.12 6.68
C ALA A 259 19.43 -3.77 6.32
N VAL A 260 19.43 -4.85 5.53
CA VAL A 260 18.24 -5.64 5.18
C VAL A 260 17.66 -6.38 6.40
N GLU A 261 18.53 -6.93 7.26
CA GLU A 261 18.11 -7.57 8.52
C GLU A 261 17.44 -6.57 9.47
N ASP A 262 18.03 -5.39 9.63
CA ASP A 262 17.56 -4.31 10.51
C ASP A 262 16.38 -3.52 9.91
N GLY A 263 16.18 -3.61 8.59
CA GLY A 263 15.16 -2.87 7.86
C GLY A 263 15.43 -1.37 7.74
N LYS A 264 16.70 -0.93 7.79
CA LYS A 264 17.08 0.50 7.84
C LYS A 264 18.28 0.83 6.98
N GLY A 265 18.20 1.93 6.23
CA GLY A 265 19.32 2.43 5.41
C GLY A 265 19.70 1.45 4.28
N ILE A 266 18.72 0.72 3.77
CA ILE A 266 18.90 -0.34 2.77
C ILE A 266 19.34 0.28 1.45
N VAL A 267 18.66 1.35 0.99
CA VAL A 267 18.96 2.01 -0.29
C VAL A 267 20.41 2.51 -0.31
N ASP A 268 20.84 3.18 0.75
CA ASP A 268 22.20 3.68 0.87
C ASP A 268 23.22 2.53 0.88
N ALA A 269 22.96 1.45 1.64
CA ALA A 269 23.87 0.30 1.68
C ALA A 269 24.00 -0.41 0.32
N ILE A 270 22.89 -0.60 -0.41
CA ILE A 270 22.91 -1.18 -1.76
C ILE A 270 23.65 -0.28 -2.75
N LYS A 271 23.51 1.04 -2.63
CA LYS A 271 24.27 2.00 -3.43
C LYS A 271 25.78 1.94 -3.16
N GLU A 272 26.18 1.70 -1.92
CA GLU A 272 27.57 1.47 -1.57
C GLU A 272 28.11 0.17 -2.17
N VAL A 273 27.32 -0.91 -2.19
CA VAL A 273 27.68 -2.17 -2.90
C VAL A 273 27.91 -1.91 -4.39
N SER A 274 27.00 -1.19 -5.04
CA SER A 274 27.13 -0.82 -6.45
C SER A 274 28.41 -0.03 -6.73
N THR A 275 28.73 0.93 -5.85
CA THR A 275 29.94 1.75 -5.94
C THR A 275 31.22 0.92 -5.75
N ALA A 276 31.26 0.06 -4.74
CA ALA A 276 32.40 -0.81 -4.47
C ALA A 276 32.63 -1.81 -5.61
N LYS A 277 31.55 -2.34 -6.19
CA LYS A 277 31.61 -3.23 -7.34
C LYS A 277 32.15 -2.53 -8.60
N ALA A 278 31.78 -1.28 -8.83
CA ALA A 278 32.35 -0.47 -9.91
C ALA A 278 33.86 -0.26 -9.71
N ALA A 279 34.31 0.05 -8.49
CA ALA A 279 35.73 0.18 -8.18
C ALA A 279 36.50 -1.14 -8.40
N LEU A 280 35.90 -2.28 -8.06
CA LEU A 280 36.49 -3.60 -8.30
C LEU A 280 36.58 -3.92 -9.81
N ASN A 281 35.55 -3.57 -10.59
CA ASN A 281 35.58 -3.69 -12.05
C ASN A 281 36.74 -2.90 -12.67
N GLU A 282 36.99 -1.68 -12.19
CA GLU A 282 38.15 -0.90 -12.65
C GLU A 282 39.47 -1.59 -12.28
N ALA A 283 39.58 -2.13 -11.06
CA ALA A 283 40.77 -2.82 -10.59
C ALA A 283 41.06 -4.13 -11.35
N VAL A 284 40.03 -4.84 -11.84
CA VAL A 284 40.17 -6.05 -12.67
C VAL A 284 40.98 -5.76 -13.95
N THR A 285 40.89 -4.55 -14.51
CA THR A 285 41.63 -4.18 -15.74
C THR A 285 43.14 -4.15 -15.54
N GLU A 286 43.61 -4.10 -14.29
CA GLU A 286 45.02 -4.05 -13.91
C GLU A 286 45.58 -5.41 -13.46
N ILE A 287 44.78 -6.48 -13.57
CA ILE A 287 45.19 -7.87 -13.31
C ILE A 287 45.75 -8.51 -14.59
N ASP A 288 46.51 -9.60 -14.46
CA ASP A 288 46.94 -10.45 -15.58
C ASP A 288 45.77 -10.91 -16.47
N ALA A 289 45.95 -10.81 -17.78
CA ALA A 289 44.93 -11.09 -18.80
C ALA A 289 44.30 -12.49 -18.70
N LYS A 290 45.02 -13.50 -18.17
CA LYS A 290 44.52 -14.87 -18.00
C LYS A 290 43.30 -14.93 -17.07
N HIS A 291 43.21 -14.05 -16.08
CA HIS A 291 42.14 -14.05 -15.07
C HIS A 291 41.05 -13.00 -15.37
N GLN A 292 41.33 -12.02 -16.23
CA GLN A 292 40.39 -10.93 -16.53
C GLN A 292 39.06 -11.43 -17.07
N GLU A 293 39.05 -12.38 -18.01
CA GLU A 293 37.81 -12.86 -18.64
C GLU A 293 36.89 -13.55 -17.61
N SER A 294 37.44 -14.48 -16.83
CA SER A 294 36.67 -15.19 -15.79
C SER A 294 36.10 -14.22 -14.75
N LEU A 295 36.87 -13.22 -14.33
CA LEU A 295 36.41 -12.21 -13.39
C LEU A 295 35.32 -11.32 -14.01
N ARG A 296 35.43 -10.96 -15.29
CA ARG A 296 34.41 -10.16 -15.98
C ARG A 296 33.07 -10.89 -16.09
N GLU A 297 33.08 -12.18 -16.43
CA GLU A 297 31.86 -12.99 -16.48
C GLU A 297 31.17 -13.03 -15.11
N GLN A 298 31.93 -13.25 -14.03
CA GLN A 298 31.40 -13.25 -12.66
C GLN A 298 30.84 -11.87 -12.26
N MET A 299 31.51 -10.79 -12.67
CA MET A 299 31.06 -9.42 -12.41
C MET A 299 29.79 -9.05 -13.16
N GLU A 300 29.63 -9.51 -14.40
CA GLU A 300 28.43 -9.27 -15.18
C GLU A 300 27.22 -9.94 -14.53
N ALA A 301 27.36 -11.19 -14.08
CA ALA A 301 26.30 -11.90 -13.35
C ALA A 301 25.86 -11.18 -12.07
N SER A 302 26.79 -10.54 -11.34
CA SER A 302 26.44 -9.74 -10.15
C SER A 302 25.79 -8.38 -10.47
N GLN A 303 25.85 -7.90 -11.72
CA GLN A 303 25.27 -6.60 -12.10
C GLN A 303 23.75 -6.63 -12.02
N GLU A 304 23.15 -7.65 -12.62
CA GLU A 304 21.69 -7.84 -12.62
C GLU A 304 21.15 -8.00 -11.19
N ALA A 305 21.88 -8.70 -10.32
CA ALA A 305 21.54 -8.83 -8.91
C ALA A 305 21.58 -7.49 -8.17
N ILE A 306 22.58 -6.64 -8.42
CA ILE A 306 22.67 -5.31 -7.79
C ILE A 306 21.54 -4.39 -8.29
N GLU A 307 21.21 -4.42 -9.57
CA GLU A 307 20.10 -3.63 -10.14
C GLU A 307 18.73 -4.06 -9.59
N THR A 308 18.54 -5.37 -9.42
CA THR A 308 17.36 -5.93 -8.75
C THR A 308 17.29 -5.45 -7.30
N ALA A 309 18.39 -5.59 -6.55
CA ALA A 309 18.48 -5.11 -5.17
C ALA A 309 18.22 -3.61 -5.03
N GLN A 310 18.66 -2.78 -6.00
CA GLN A 310 18.36 -1.35 -6.00
C GLN A 310 16.86 -1.10 -6.08
N THR A 311 16.19 -1.71 -7.07
CA THR A 311 14.74 -1.57 -7.27
C THR A 311 13.95 -2.05 -6.05
N ASP A 312 14.35 -3.16 -5.45
CA ASP A 312 13.66 -3.72 -4.28
C ASP A 312 13.91 -2.93 -3.01
N SER A 313 15.11 -2.37 -2.83
CA SER A 313 15.41 -1.48 -1.70
C SER A 313 14.59 -0.19 -1.76
N GLU A 314 14.45 0.42 -2.94
CA GLU A 314 13.60 1.60 -3.15
C GLU A 314 12.13 1.28 -2.88
N THR A 315 11.67 0.10 -3.32
CA THR A 315 10.31 -0.38 -3.07
C THR A 315 10.05 -0.55 -1.57
N TRP A 316 10.96 -1.22 -0.85
CA TRP A 316 10.85 -1.40 0.59
C TRP A 316 10.80 -0.06 1.31
N GLU A 317 11.81 0.80 1.14
CA GLU A 317 11.87 2.08 1.88
C GLU A 317 10.70 3.01 1.51
N GLY A 318 10.21 2.94 0.27
CA GLY A 318 8.98 3.61 -0.13
C GLY A 318 7.76 3.12 0.65
N ILE A 319 7.60 1.80 0.83
CA ILE A 319 6.55 1.24 1.68
C ILE A 319 6.76 1.64 3.14
N ASP A 320 7.99 1.61 3.64
CA ASP A 320 8.32 1.94 5.03
C ASP A 320 7.89 3.37 5.38
N ALA A 321 8.29 4.34 4.55
CA ALA A 321 7.95 5.75 4.71
C ALA A 321 6.43 6.02 4.70
N GLU A 322 5.66 5.25 3.93
CA GLU A 322 4.21 5.45 3.82
C GLU A 322 3.41 4.92 5.01
N TYR A 323 3.98 3.95 5.72
CA TYR A 323 3.33 3.27 6.84
C TYR A 323 3.87 3.71 8.20
N GLU A 324 5.01 4.40 8.24
CA GLU A 324 5.66 4.89 9.46
C GLU A 324 4.70 5.71 10.33
N SER A 325 4.05 6.74 9.76
CA SER A 325 3.16 7.62 10.54
C SER A 325 1.99 6.88 11.23
N PRO A 326 1.18 6.06 10.53
CA PRO A 326 0.13 5.29 11.20
C PRO A 326 0.66 4.22 12.16
N GLU A 327 1.84 3.65 11.94
CA GLU A 327 2.47 2.70 12.87
C GLU A 327 3.01 3.38 14.13
N GLU A 328 3.50 4.60 14.03
CA GLU A 328 4.10 5.34 15.15
C GLU A 328 3.08 6.15 15.95
N ALA A 329 1.86 6.35 15.43
CA ALA A 329 0.77 7.04 16.11
C ALA A 329 0.62 6.61 17.59
N THR A 330 0.57 7.59 18.48
CA THR A 330 0.46 7.40 19.93
C THR A 330 -0.97 7.61 20.43
N THR A 331 -1.81 8.26 19.62
CA THR A 331 -3.24 8.45 19.85
C THR A 331 -4.06 8.02 18.64
N LEU A 332 -5.37 7.81 18.84
CA LEU A 332 -6.29 7.48 17.75
C LEU A 332 -6.45 8.66 16.77
N ASP A 333 -6.40 9.88 17.28
CA ASP A 333 -6.49 11.10 16.46
C ASP A 333 -5.26 11.24 15.55
N GLU A 334 -4.05 11.01 16.07
CA GLU A 334 -2.82 10.98 15.27
C GLU A 334 -2.87 9.90 14.18
N TYR A 335 -3.44 8.73 14.51
CA TYR A 335 -3.64 7.67 13.52
C TYR A 335 -4.60 8.11 12.42
N GLU A 336 -5.77 8.66 12.78
CA GLU A 336 -6.78 9.10 11.82
C GLU A 336 -6.25 10.26 10.94
N GLU A 337 -5.50 11.21 11.50
CA GLU A 337 -4.80 12.27 10.76
C GLU A 337 -3.79 11.69 9.76
N SER A 338 -2.98 10.71 10.18
CA SER A 338 -1.96 10.10 9.33
C SER A 338 -2.50 9.38 8.08
N ILE A 339 -3.78 8.98 8.10
CA ILE A 339 -4.46 8.33 6.96
C ILE A 339 -5.44 9.27 6.23
N GLY A 340 -5.33 10.57 6.46
CA GLY A 340 -6.15 11.61 5.84
C GLY A 340 -7.61 11.64 6.33
N ASN A 341 -7.91 11.02 7.47
CA ASN A 341 -9.21 11.07 8.11
C ASN A 341 -9.25 12.18 9.15
N GLU A 342 -9.11 13.43 8.72
CA GLU A 342 -9.35 14.58 9.60
C GLU A 342 -10.87 14.70 9.86
N GLU A 343 -11.42 13.94 10.82
CA GLU A 343 -12.61 14.42 11.49
C GLU A 343 -12.19 15.71 12.19
N VAL A 344 -12.66 16.86 11.70
CA VAL A 344 -12.31 18.15 12.30
C VAL A 344 -12.75 18.14 13.76
N ILE A 345 -11.81 17.85 14.66
CA ILE A 345 -11.93 18.10 16.11
C ILE A 345 -11.94 19.63 16.27
N LYS A 346 -13.08 20.23 15.95
CA LYS A 346 -13.44 21.58 16.35
C LYS A 346 -14.81 21.54 16.99
N SER A 347 -14.84 21.02 18.21
CA SER A 347 -15.74 21.55 19.23
C SER A 347 -14.89 22.01 20.41
N VAL A 348 -14.63 23.32 20.44
CA VAL A 348 -14.32 24.08 21.66
C VAL A 348 -15.57 24.10 22.54
#